data_AF-A0A519QE88-F1
#
_entry.id   AF-A0A519QE88-F1
#
_cell.length_a   1.000
_cell.length_b   1.000
_cell.length_c   1.000
_cell.angle_alpha   90.00
_cell.angle_beta   90.00
_cell.angle_gamma   90.00
#
_symmetry.space_group_name_H-M   'P 1'
#
loop_
_entity.id
_entity.type
_entity.pdbx_description
1 polymer ?
#
loop_
_entity_poly.entity_id
_entity_poly.type
_entity_poly.pdbx_seq_one_letter_code
_entity_poly.pdbx_strand_id
1 'polypeptide(L)'
;SDQKVSAASFRELITTDLRPELARITAPTEVVYVKFNDARMTPELTDRIYAMSYAGLPNVELKRIDDSAHFIMLDQPTPFFAEVDAFLAR
;
A
#
# COMPACT_ATOMS: atom_id res chain seq x y z
N SER A 1 -23.26 11.48 -12.23
CA SER A 1 -22.91 10.38 -11.32
C SER A 1 -24.19 9.77 -10.75
N ASP A 2 -24.22 8.46 -10.52
CA ASP A 2 -25.37 7.75 -9.93
C ASP A 2 -25.13 7.51 -8.43
N GLN A 3 -26.07 7.96 -7.58
CA GLN A 3 -25.91 7.91 -6.12
C GLN A 3 -25.92 6.49 -5.55
N LYS A 4 -26.69 5.57 -6.16
CA LYS A 4 -26.76 4.17 -5.70
C LYS A 4 -25.46 3.46 -6.00
N VAL A 5 -24.89 3.70 -7.18
CA VAL A 5 -23.57 3.18 -7.57
C VAL A 5 -22.50 3.69 -6.60
N SER A 6 -22.45 4.99 -6.33
CA SER A 6 -21.47 5.56 -5.39
C SER A 6 -21.57 4.94 -3.98
N ALA A 7 -22.79 4.79 -3.46
CA ALA A 7 -23.01 4.20 -2.14
C ALA A 7 -22.59 2.71 -2.09
N ALA A 8 -22.91 1.94 -3.14
CA ALA A 8 -22.52 0.54 -3.23
C ALA A 8 -21.00 0.38 -3.31
N SER A 9 -20.32 1.16 -4.17
CA SER A 9 -18.87 1.12 -4.31
C SER A 9 -18.15 1.56 -3.03
N PHE A 10 -18.64 2.59 -2.34
CA PHE A 10 -18.04 3.01 -1.07
C PHE A 10 -18.22 1.94 0.02
N ARG A 11 -19.39 1.29 0.08
CA ARG A 11 -19.63 0.17 1.00
C ARG A 11 -18.66 -0.98 0.72
N GLU A 12 -18.50 -1.36 -0.54
CA GLU A 12 -17.55 -2.40 -0.94
C GLU A 12 -16.12 -2.04 -0.51
N LEU A 13 -15.66 -0.82 -0.85
CA LEU A 13 -14.33 -0.33 -0.50
C LEU A 13 -14.01 -0.45 1.00
N ILE A 14 -14.97 -0.13 1.88
CA ILE A 14 -14.73 -0.13 3.33
C ILE A 14 -14.97 -1.48 4.01
N THR A 15 -15.68 -2.43 3.36
CA THR A 15 -16.07 -3.71 3.99
C THR A 15 -15.39 -4.94 3.41
N THR A 16 -14.79 -4.83 2.22
CA THR A 16 -14.10 -5.96 1.59
C THR A 16 -12.70 -6.13 2.18
N ASP A 17 -12.44 -7.28 2.81
CA ASP A 17 -11.11 -7.69 3.26
C ASP A 17 -10.50 -8.69 2.28
N LEU A 18 -9.46 -8.27 1.56
CA LEU A 18 -8.75 -9.11 0.58
C LEU A 18 -7.52 -9.83 1.18
N ARG A 19 -7.19 -9.63 2.46
CA ARG A 19 -6.03 -10.29 3.07
C ARG A 19 -6.06 -11.82 3.00
N PRO A 20 -7.22 -12.50 3.16
CA PRO A 20 -7.30 -13.96 2.97
C PRO A 20 -6.96 -14.43 1.56
N GLU A 21 -7.11 -13.56 0.56
CA GLU A 21 -6.87 -13.88 -0.86
C GLU A 21 -5.41 -13.64 -1.29
N LEU A 22 -4.58 -13.02 -0.44
CA LEU A 22 -3.19 -12.68 -0.79
C LEU A 22 -2.36 -13.87 -1.26
N ALA A 23 -2.58 -15.06 -0.70
CA ALA A 23 -1.86 -16.27 -1.08
C ALA A 23 -2.10 -16.70 -2.55
N ARG A 24 -3.09 -16.10 -3.23
CA ARG A 24 -3.37 -16.33 -4.65
C ARG A 24 -2.48 -15.50 -5.58
N ILE A 25 -1.79 -14.47 -5.05
CA ILE A 25 -0.85 -13.67 -5.82
C ILE A 25 0.45 -14.46 -5.95
N THR A 26 0.81 -14.81 -7.19
CA THR A 26 2.03 -15.56 -7.52
C THR A 26 3.09 -14.71 -8.22
N ALA A 27 2.75 -13.49 -8.63
CA ALA A 27 3.69 -12.57 -9.25
C ALA A 27 4.61 -11.91 -8.21
N PRO A 28 5.85 -11.54 -8.58
CA PRO A 28 6.69 -10.68 -7.75
C PRO A 28 5.90 -9.42 -7.32
N THR A 29 5.95 -9.09 -6.03
CA THR A 29 5.15 -8.00 -5.47
C THR A 29 6.00 -7.14 -4.56
N GLU A 30 6.01 -5.84 -4.83
CA GLU A 30 6.55 -4.80 -3.95
C GLU A 30 5.41 -3.86 -3.55
N VAL A 31 5.37 -3.51 -2.27
CA VAL A 31 4.39 -2.58 -1.69
C VAL A 31 5.14 -1.34 -1.25
N VAL A 32 4.89 -0.24 -1.95
CA VAL A 32 5.41 1.08 -1.59
C VAL A 32 4.38 1.80 -0.73
N TYR A 33 4.78 2.31 0.42
CA TYR A 33 3.90 2.96 1.38
C TYR A 33 4.56 4.13 2.11
N VAL A 34 3.77 4.85 2.90
CA VAL A 34 4.21 5.99 3.70
C VAL A 34 3.71 5.85 5.13
N LYS A 35 4.37 6.54 6.06
CA LYS A 35 3.83 6.71 7.41
C LYS A 35 2.46 7.38 7.34
N PHE A 36 1.52 6.94 8.18
CA PHE A 36 0.24 7.64 8.31
C PHE A 36 0.45 9.07 8.82
N ASN A 37 -0.35 10.00 8.30
CA ASN A 37 -0.35 11.41 8.72
C ASN A 37 -1.07 11.60 10.07
N ASP A 38 -0.57 10.89 11.09
CA ASP A 38 -0.99 10.96 12.48
C ASP A 38 0.28 10.97 13.34
N ALA A 39 0.39 11.94 14.25
CA ALA A 39 1.55 12.09 15.13
C ALA A 39 1.81 10.85 16.01
N ARG A 40 0.77 10.06 16.28
CA ARG A 40 0.85 8.83 17.10
C ARG A 40 1.34 7.62 16.30
N MET A 41 1.31 7.69 14.97
CA MET A 41 1.78 6.61 14.11
C MET A 41 3.28 6.81 13.88
N THR A 42 4.13 6.10 14.63
CA THR A 42 5.57 6.13 14.36
C THR A 42 5.87 5.37 13.07
N PRO A 43 6.99 5.66 12.39
CA PRO A 43 7.39 4.90 11.22
C PRO A 43 7.40 3.39 11.47
N GLU A 44 7.93 2.94 12.61
CA GLU A 44 8.02 1.53 12.98
C GLU A 44 6.64 0.91 13.24
N LEU A 45 5.70 1.68 13.78
CA LEU A 45 4.32 1.21 13.97
C LEU A 45 3.64 1.04 12.61
N THR A 46 3.83 1.98 11.68
CA THR A 46 3.33 1.83 10.32
C THR A 46 3.96 0.62 9.63
N ASP A 47 5.28 0.44 9.73
CA ASP A 47 5.99 -0.71 9.15
C ASP A 47 5.41 -2.04 9.66
N ARG A 48 5.11 -2.14 10.96
CA ARG A 48 4.43 -3.32 11.54
C ARG A 48 3.03 -3.53 10.99
N ILE A 49 2.24 -2.46 10.81
CA ILE A 49 0.89 -2.56 10.24
C ILE A 49 0.94 -3.11 8.81
N TYR A 50 1.87 -2.63 7.99
CA TYR A 50 2.06 -3.14 6.63
C TYR A 50 2.57 -4.59 6.63
N ALA A 51 3.56 -4.92 7.47
CA ALA A 51 4.03 -6.29 7.63
C ALA A 51 2.91 -7.27 8.01
N MET A 52 2.03 -6.88 8.95
CA MET A 52 0.86 -7.68 9.31
C MET A 52 -0.20 -7.75 8.19
N SER A 53 -0.42 -6.63 7.48
CA SER A 53 -1.41 -6.56 6.40
C SER A 53 -1.05 -7.47 5.23
N TYR A 54 0.24 -7.68 4.95
CA TYR A 54 0.75 -8.50 3.85
C TYR A 54 1.34 -9.84 4.29
N ALA A 55 1.18 -10.25 5.56
CA ALA A 55 1.77 -11.49 6.09
C ALA A 55 1.35 -12.77 5.35
N GLY A 56 0.21 -12.75 4.63
CA GLY A 56 -0.27 -13.86 3.81
C GLY A 56 0.32 -13.93 2.40
N LEU A 57 1.15 -12.96 1.99
CA LEU A 57 1.80 -12.91 0.68
C LEU A 57 3.28 -13.31 0.80
N PRO A 58 3.67 -14.52 0.38
CA PRO A 58 5.08 -14.92 0.42
C PRO A 58 5.93 -14.03 -0.48
N ASN A 59 7.15 -13.71 -0.02
CA ASN A 59 8.15 -12.94 -0.76
C ASN A 59 7.74 -11.51 -1.15
N VAL A 60 6.78 -10.91 -0.44
CA VAL A 60 6.46 -9.48 -0.61
C VAL A 60 7.63 -8.61 -0.12
N GLU A 61 7.99 -7.59 -0.90
CA GLU A 61 8.89 -6.53 -0.44
C GLU A 61 8.07 -5.32 0.03
N LEU A 62 8.44 -4.77 1.18
CA LEU A 62 7.77 -3.63 1.79
C LEU A 62 8.74 -2.44 1.82
N LYS A 63 8.42 -1.36 1.09
CA LYS A 63 9.25 -0.16 0.95
C LYS A 63 8.52 1.06 1.49
N ARG A 64 8.97 1.60 2.61
CA ARG A 64 8.48 2.90 3.08
C ARG A 64 9.25 4.02 2.39
N ILE A 65 8.51 4.99 1.85
CA ILE A 65 9.05 6.30 1.45
C ILE A 65 8.68 7.30 2.54
N ASP A 66 9.68 8.03 3.01
CA ASP A 66 9.53 9.07 4.02
C ASP A 66 9.20 10.44 3.39
N ASP A 67 8.84 11.39 4.25
CA ASP A 67 8.53 12.77 3.88
C ASP A 67 7.47 12.90 2.76
N SER A 68 6.52 11.97 2.72
CA SER A 68 5.43 11.90 1.74
C SER A 68 4.07 11.87 2.43
N ALA A 69 3.04 12.38 1.76
CA ALA A 69 1.65 12.11 2.13
C ALA A 69 1.12 10.92 1.31
N HIS A 70 -0.20 10.81 1.16
CA HIS A 70 -0.85 9.64 0.57
C HIS A 70 -0.53 9.41 -0.92
N PHE A 71 -0.22 10.48 -1.67
CA PHE A 71 0.02 10.41 -3.10
C PHE A 71 1.53 10.43 -3.38
N ILE A 72 2.21 9.33 -3.03
CA ILE A 72 3.68 9.20 -3.07
C ILE A 72 4.28 9.63 -4.41
N MET A 73 3.63 9.26 -5.52
CA MET A 73 4.07 9.61 -6.87
C MET A 73 4.04 11.12 -7.18
N LEU A 74 3.24 11.89 -6.43
CA LEU A 74 3.15 13.35 -6.55
C LEU A 74 3.98 14.05 -5.48
N ASP A 75 3.96 13.53 -4.25
CA ASP A 75 4.62 14.11 -3.09
C ASP A 75 6.14 13.89 -3.14
N GLN A 76 6.55 12.70 -3.57
CA GLN A 76 7.94 12.22 -3.60
C GLN A 76 8.23 11.49 -4.93
N PRO A 77 8.17 12.19 -6.08
CA PRO A 77 8.27 11.56 -7.40
C PRO A 77 9.60 10.86 -7.63
N THR A 78 10.72 11.48 -7.23
CA THR A 78 12.07 10.92 -7.44
C THR A 78 12.27 9.56 -6.76
N PRO A 79 12.06 9.42 -5.43
CA PRO A 79 12.21 8.11 -4.79
C PRO A 79 11.12 7.12 -5.24
N PHE A 80 9.90 7.57 -5.54
CA PHE A 80 8.86 6.68 -6.06
C PHE A 80 9.28 6.03 -7.39
N PHE A 81 9.73 6.83 -8.37
CA PHE A 81 10.16 6.28 -9.66
C PHE A 81 11.44 5.45 -9.54
N ALA A 82 12.32 5.75 -8.59
CA ALA A 82 13.48 4.90 -8.33
C ALA A 82 13.11 3.49 -7.86
N GLU A 83 12.12 3.35 -6.95
CA GLU A 83 11.62 2.02 -6.54
C GLU A 83 10.92 1.31 -7.72
N VAL A 84 10.12 2.02 -8.52
CA VAL A 84 9.48 1.46 -9.73
C VAL A 84 10.52 0.93 -10.73
N ASP A 85 11.53 1.72 -11.07
CA ASP A 85 12.59 1.32 -11.99
C ASP A 85 13.38 0.11 -11.44
N ALA A 86 13.69 0.14 -10.13
CA ALA A 86 14.37 -0.95 -9.46
C ALA A 86 13.54 -2.24 -9.39
N PHE A 87 12.21 -2.16 -9.33
CA PHE A 87 11.33 -3.33 -9.42
C PHE A 87 11.29 -3.89 -10.84
N LEU A 88 11.18 -3.03 -11.85
CA LEU A 88 11.06 -3.43 -13.26
C LEU A 88 12.36 -3.99 -13.87
N ALA A 89 13.52 -3.67 -13.28
CA ALA A 89 14.82 -4.17 -13.73
C ALA A 89 15.17 -5.59 -13.23
N ARG A 90 14.30 -6.22 -12.43
CA ARG A 90 14.54 -7.55 -11.84
C ARG A 90 14.11 -8.70 -12.73
#